data_AF-A0ABD3NMB5-F1
#
_entry.id   AF-A0ABD3NMB5-F1
#
_cell.length_a   1.000
_cell.length_b   1.000
_cell.length_c   1.000
_cell.angle_alpha   90.00
_cell.angle_beta   90.00
_cell.angle_gamma   90.00
#
_symmetry.space_group_name_H-M   'P 1'
#
loop_
_entity.id
_entity.type
_entity.pdbx_description
1 polymer ?
#
loop_
_entity_poly.entity_id
_entity_poly.type
_entity_poly.pdbx_seq_one_letter_code
_entity_poly.pdbx_strand_id
1 'polypeptide(L)'
;MTLHELADPQSLSSFVSSNSRSLVCFSATWCGPCRSSKPELVDLASAYEADANVDVVCGIIYEHVLDDALLRSTYGVRAFPTYALYAGPDGREIGRVQGADLAGVRDMVSRHCGTTTAGTGRTTSAVAAGGGGEGASLGGGGDGGPEDVSTLTESMGFSLIRAQKGLLRGNGTVEGAVEWLMEHQEDDDIDDPIERVTKKSGAGGGGGGGGGPVAVSYRCVATGKIFANMADLELHANRTGHSDFEETTERKRPLSPEEKAAKILEIKSLLKAKRAEREMKEKAEDVDREKQRRFMGQEMAKTREQMEIEERKRMAQMHKREKENAIKERARIRAELEKDKRERMANKGKLSSKLGIDGYNPDAIQYDVPGGGGGEGGGEDVARSKKAAPSVARMDEYVDRVSSYRAGGDGGNCLKILRAYIGNVTKNPDEPKYRRINTENKAYKTKVKPFLGAKSLLLCVGFVPTKDGTAMELAEDADMEVLRMAEEKVNAAYEKYMK
;
A
#
# COMPACT_ATOMS: atom_id res chain seq x y z
N MET A 1 -18.20 -16.50 16.96
CA MET A 1 -17.63 -15.27 16.37
C MET A 1 -16.86 -14.60 17.49
N THR A 2 -15.53 -14.68 17.46
CA THR A 2 -14.61 -14.34 18.55
C THR A 2 -13.85 -13.03 18.30
N LEU A 3 -13.89 -12.52 17.06
CA LEU A 3 -13.37 -11.20 16.72
C LEU A 3 -14.36 -10.11 17.12
N HIS A 4 -13.97 -9.23 18.05
CA HIS A 4 -14.83 -8.15 18.54
C HIS A 4 -14.84 -6.96 17.56
N GLU A 5 -16.01 -6.62 17.02
CA GLU A 5 -16.17 -5.43 16.17
C GLU A 5 -16.42 -4.19 17.03
N LEU A 6 -15.50 -3.22 16.95
CA LEU A 6 -15.52 -2.00 17.74
C LEU A 6 -16.26 -0.91 16.97
N ALA A 7 -17.45 -0.54 17.46
CA ALA A 7 -18.39 0.35 16.77
C ALA A 7 -18.13 1.85 17.01
N ASP A 8 -17.34 2.20 18.02
CA ASP A 8 -17.08 3.60 18.39
C ASP A 8 -15.70 3.78 19.05
N PRO A 9 -15.16 5.02 19.09
CA PRO A 9 -13.85 5.29 19.70
C PRO A 9 -13.78 5.00 21.20
N GLN A 10 -14.88 5.12 21.93
CA GLN A 10 -14.92 4.85 23.38
C GLN A 10 -14.86 3.34 23.65
N SER A 11 -15.53 2.54 22.82
CA SER A 11 -15.45 1.09 22.79
C SER A 11 -14.03 0.60 22.54
N LEU A 12 -13.27 1.26 21.65
CA LEU A 12 -11.84 0.95 21.47
C LEU A 12 -11.02 1.21 22.74
N SER A 13 -11.17 2.39 23.35
CA SER A 13 -10.45 2.72 24.58
C SER A 13 -10.82 1.77 25.74
N SER A 14 -12.11 1.44 25.86
CA SER A 14 -12.63 0.52 26.87
C SER A 14 -12.08 -0.89 26.65
N PHE A 15 -12.11 -1.39 25.41
CA PHE A 15 -11.59 -2.69 25.01
C PHE A 15 -10.08 -2.84 25.27
N VAL A 16 -9.32 -1.77 25.09
CA VAL A 16 -7.88 -1.77 25.41
C VAL A 16 -7.65 -1.80 26.93
N SER A 17 -8.45 -1.06 27.70
CA SER A 17 -8.30 -0.99 29.16
C SER A 17 -8.86 -2.20 29.93
N SER A 18 -9.86 -2.89 29.38
CA SER A 18 -10.57 -3.99 30.04
C SER A 18 -9.83 -5.31 29.97
N ASN A 19 -8.94 -5.48 28.99
CA ASN A 19 -8.22 -6.72 28.75
C ASN A 19 -6.74 -6.56 29.14
N SER A 20 -6.14 -7.64 29.62
CA SER A 20 -4.71 -7.75 29.90
C SER A 20 -3.86 -7.43 28.66
N ARG A 21 -4.26 -7.97 27.51
CA ARG A 21 -3.68 -7.68 26.20
C ARG A 21 -4.75 -7.67 25.11
N SER A 22 -4.71 -6.63 24.28
CA SER A 22 -5.67 -6.40 23.21
C SER A 22 -4.94 -6.26 21.88
N LEU A 23 -5.24 -7.15 20.93
CA LEU A 23 -4.81 -7.01 19.54
C LEU A 23 -5.90 -6.25 18.76
N VAL A 24 -5.59 -5.04 18.30
CA VAL A 24 -6.53 -4.21 17.54
C VAL A 24 -6.09 -4.15 16.09
N CYS A 25 -6.98 -4.56 15.18
CA CYS A 25 -6.83 -4.40 13.74
C CYS A 25 -7.55 -3.12 13.29
N PHE A 26 -6.76 -2.14 12.84
CA PHE A 26 -7.27 -0.98 12.12
C PHE A 26 -7.48 -1.37 10.66
N SER A 27 -8.73 -1.37 10.23
CA SER A 27 -9.19 -1.86 8.92
C SER A 27 -9.93 -0.77 8.14
N ALA A 28 -10.08 -0.96 6.83
CA ALA A 28 -10.82 -0.05 5.97
C ALA A 28 -11.70 -0.83 4.99
N THR A 29 -12.96 -0.41 4.83
CA THR A 29 -13.96 -1.10 3.99
C THR A 29 -13.58 -1.07 2.50
N TRP A 30 -12.91 -0.02 2.06
CA TRP A 30 -12.41 0.15 0.70
C TRP A 30 -11.06 -0.55 0.44
N CYS A 31 -10.34 -1.00 1.47
CA CYS A 31 -9.03 -1.62 1.32
C CYS A 31 -9.13 -3.10 0.93
N GLY A 32 -8.56 -3.47 -0.23
CA GLY A 32 -8.54 -4.84 -0.75
C GLY A 32 -7.85 -5.83 0.20
N PRO A 33 -6.60 -5.59 0.61
CA PRO A 33 -5.89 -6.43 1.59
C PRO A 33 -6.66 -6.64 2.91
N CYS A 34 -7.34 -5.61 3.43
CA CYS A 34 -8.18 -5.73 4.63
C CYS A 34 -9.32 -6.74 4.46
N ARG A 35 -9.97 -6.75 3.29
CA ARG A 35 -11.05 -7.71 3.00
C ARG A 35 -10.51 -9.13 2.83
N SER A 36 -9.31 -9.26 2.26
CA SER A 36 -8.66 -10.56 2.06
C SER A 36 -8.18 -11.18 3.36
N SER A 37 -7.61 -10.40 4.29
CA SER A 37 -7.04 -10.93 5.55
C SER A 37 -8.06 -11.07 6.69
N LYS A 38 -9.31 -10.60 6.49
CA LYS A 38 -10.36 -10.67 7.53
C LYS A 38 -10.73 -12.11 7.94
N PRO A 39 -10.94 -13.08 7.01
CA PRO A 39 -11.25 -14.46 7.39
C PRO A 39 -10.14 -15.08 8.24
N GLU A 40 -8.89 -14.94 7.82
CA GLU A 40 -7.74 -15.46 8.56
C GLU A 40 -7.57 -14.81 9.94
N LEU A 41 -7.89 -13.52 10.07
CA LEU A 41 -7.90 -12.83 11.36
C LEU A 41 -8.99 -13.38 12.30
N VAL A 42 -10.16 -13.76 11.76
CA VAL A 42 -11.26 -14.39 12.53
C VAL A 42 -10.85 -15.79 13.00
N ASP A 43 -10.18 -16.55 12.15
CA ASP A 43 -9.64 -17.88 12.50
C ASP A 43 -8.57 -17.74 13.59
N LEU A 44 -7.69 -16.75 13.47
CA LEU A 44 -6.65 -16.47 14.46
C LEU A 44 -7.24 -16.05 15.82
N ALA A 45 -8.25 -15.19 15.82
CA ALA A 45 -8.96 -14.79 17.04
C ALA A 45 -9.61 -16.00 17.72
N SER A 46 -10.20 -16.90 16.95
CA SER A 46 -10.80 -18.14 17.47
C SER A 46 -9.74 -19.09 18.05
N ALA A 47 -8.58 -19.18 17.41
CA ALA A 47 -7.48 -20.02 17.90
C ALA A 47 -6.90 -19.50 19.21
N TYR A 48 -6.70 -18.19 19.36
CA TYR A 48 -6.19 -17.60 20.60
C TYR A 48 -7.18 -17.67 21.76
N GLU A 49 -8.48 -17.55 21.51
CA GLU A 49 -9.49 -17.75 22.55
C GLU A 49 -9.56 -19.22 23.00
N ALA A 50 -9.28 -20.17 22.10
CA ALA A 50 -9.24 -21.59 22.42
C ALA A 50 -7.96 -22.02 23.16
N ASP A 51 -6.84 -21.33 22.95
CA ASP A 51 -5.57 -21.64 23.60
C ASP A 51 -5.41 -20.89 24.92
N ALA A 52 -5.58 -21.61 26.03
CA ALA A 52 -5.42 -21.06 27.38
C ALA A 52 -4.01 -20.52 27.69
N ASN A 53 -3.01 -20.82 26.86
CA ASN A 53 -1.64 -20.31 27.03
C ASN A 53 -1.42 -18.95 26.35
N VAL A 54 -2.37 -18.46 25.57
CA VAL A 54 -2.28 -17.18 24.85
C VAL A 54 -3.29 -16.20 25.41
N ASP A 55 -2.80 -15.31 26.28
CA ASP A 55 -3.60 -14.23 26.87
C ASP A 55 -3.68 -13.03 25.91
N VAL A 56 -4.53 -13.10 24.87
CA VAL A 56 -4.80 -11.97 23.95
C VAL A 56 -6.23 -11.97 23.45
N VAL A 57 -6.87 -10.79 23.41
CA VAL A 57 -8.22 -10.61 22.85
C VAL A 57 -8.15 -9.79 21.56
N CYS A 58 -8.80 -10.27 20.50
CA CYS A 58 -8.75 -9.65 19.17
C CYS A 58 -9.95 -8.75 18.89
N GLY A 59 -9.69 -7.51 18.45
CA GLY A 59 -10.70 -6.55 18.03
C GLY A 59 -10.42 -5.97 16.64
N ILE A 60 -11.47 -5.57 15.93
CA ILE A 60 -11.40 -4.89 14.63
C ILE A 60 -12.16 -3.57 14.68
N ILE A 61 -11.55 -2.51 14.16
CA ILE A 61 -12.17 -1.20 14.01
C ILE A 61 -12.00 -0.69 12.58
N TYR A 62 -13.05 -0.08 12.03
CA TYR A 62 -13.03 0.43 10.66
C TYR A 62 -12.76 1.94 10.63
N GLU A 63 -12.12 2.39 9.56
CA GLU A 63 -11.77 3.81 9.38
C GLU A 63 -12.98 4.75 9.51
N HIS A 64 -14.16 4.38 9.00
CA HIS A 64 -15.35 5.24 9.06
C HIS A 64 -15.88 5.49 10.49
N VAL A 65 -15.40 4.70 11.47
CA VAL A 65 -15.72 4.84 12.89
C VAL A 65 -14.79 5.82 13.60
N LEU A 66 -13.59 6.05 13.05
CA LEU A 66 -12.54 6.86 13.64
C LEU A 66 -12.25 8.08 12.77
N ASP A 67 -12.30 9.27 13.35
CA ASP A 67 -11.88 10.48 12.62
C ASP A 67 -10.42 10.39 12.15
N ASP A 68 -10.13 10.97 10.98
CA ASP A 68 -8.77 11.04 10.41
C ASP A 68 -7.72 11.59 11.41
N ALA A 69 -8.15 12.53 12.27
CA ALA A 69 -7.31 13.11 13.31
C ALA A 69 -6.92 12.06 14.38
N LEU A 70 -7.86 11.22 14.81
CA LEU A 70 -7.64 10.16 15.78
C LEU A 70 -6.77 9.04 15.19
N LEU A 71 -7.08 8.59 13.96
CA LEU A 71 -6.31 7.56 13.28
C LEU A 71 -4.83 7.92 13.14
N ARG A 72 -4.54 9.14 12.66
CA ARG A 72 -3.16 9.55 12.33
C ARG A 72 -2.40 10.12 13.52
N SER A 73 -3.05 10.94 14.35
CA SER A 73 -2.37 11.68 15.41
C SER A 73 -2.31 10.88 16.70
N THR A 74 -3.41 10.22 17.07
CA THR A 74 -3.51 9.44 18.32
C THR A 74 -2.97 8.03 18.14
N TYR A 75 -3.45 7.31 17.13
CA TYR A 75 -3.10 5.90 16.91
C TYR A 75 -1.97 5.69 15.88
N GLY A 76 -1.47 6.76 15.25
CA GLY A 76 -0.34 6.68 14.31
C GLY A 76 -0.56 5.79 13.08
N VAL A 77 -1.81 5.51 12.71
CA VAL A 77 -2.16 4.63 11.57
C VAL A 77 -1.90 5.37 10.27
N ARG A 78 -1.00 4.82 9.44
CA ARG A 78 -0.60 5.39 8.13
C ARG A 78 -1.00 4.51 6.94
N ALA A 79 -1.33 3.26 7.18
CA ALA A 79 -1.69 2.27 6.17
C ALA A 79 -2.70 1.25 6.74
N PHE A 80 -3.48 0.63 5.86
CA PHE A 80 -4.47 -0.39 6.22
C PHE A 80 -4.13 -1.71 5.50
N PRO A 81 -4.25 -2.89 6.14
CA PRO A 81 -4.51 -3.06 7.57
C PRO A 81 -3.28 -2.72 8.42
N THR A 82 -3.51 -2.26 9.66
CA THR A 82 -2.46 -2.14 10.69
C THR A 82 -2.92 -2.89 11.93
N TYR A 83 -2.08 -3.77 12.44
CA TYR A 83 -2.31 -4.51 13.68
C TYR A 83 -1.48 -3.88 14.80
N ALA A 84 -2.12 -3.46 15.87
CA ALA A 84 -1.45 -2.90 17.05
C ALA A 84 -1.78 -3.76 18.27
N LEU A 85 -0.75 -4.14 19.03
CA LEU A 85 -0.89 -4.90 20.26
C LEU A 85 -0.73 -3.95 21.45
N TYR A 86 -1.72 -3.94 22.32
CA TYR A 86 -1.74 -3.15 23.55
C TYR A 86 -1.61 -4.08 24.76
N ALA A 87 -0.91 -3.62 25.80
CA ALA A 87 -0.78 -4.36 27.05
C ALA A 87 -1.07 -3.48 28.28
N GLY A 88 -1.73 -4.11 29.25
CA GLY A 88 -2.03 -3.54 30.56
C GLY A 88 -3.19 -2.53 30.56
N PRO A 89 -3.66 -2.14 31.77
CA PRO A 89 -4.76 -1.20 31.93
C PRO A 89 -4.42 0.22 31.44
N ASP A 90 -3.14 0.54 31.27
CA ASP A 90 -2.64 1.84 30.81
C ASP A 90 -2.77 2.04 29.29
N GLY A 91 -3.16 0.98 28.56
CA GLY A 91 -3.36 1.04 27.10
C GLY A 91 -2.10 1.34 26.30
N ARG A 92 -0.94 0.88 26.78
CA ARG A 92 0.34 1.11 26.10
C ARG A 92 0.49 0.17 24.90
N GLU A 93 0.81 0.74 23.73
CA GLU A 93 1.18 -0.03 22.54
C GLU A 93 2.55 -0.69 22.76
N ILE A 94 2.59 -2.02 22.67
CA ILE A 94 3.81 -2.85 22.85
C ILE A 94 4.37 -3.39 21.54
N GLY A 95 3.56 -3.43 20.48
CA GLY A 95 3.98 -3.90 19.17
C GLY A 95 3.02 -3.47 18.06
N ARG A 96 3.56 -3.40 16.84
CA ARG A 96 2.80 -3.05 15.64
C ARG A 96 3.30 -3.83 14.44
N VAL A 97 2.36 -4.27 13.60
CA VAL A 97 2.59 -4.84 12.28
C VAL A 97 1.75 -4.07 11.26
N GLN A 98 2.35 -3.66 10.15
CA GLN A 98 1.67 -2.93 9.09
C GLN A 98 1.55 -3.83 7.84
N GLY A 99 0.42 -3.73 7.14
CA GLY A 99 0.12 -4.57 5.99
C GLY A 99 -0.58 -5.87 6.38
N ALA A 100 -1.02 -6.64 5.38
CA ALA A 100 -1.70 -7.92 5.56
C ALA A 100 -0.71 -9.04 5.90
N ASP A 101 0.09 -8.85 6.95
CA ASP A 101 1.11 -9.79 7.42
C ASP A 101 0.65 -10.46 8.72
N LEU A 102 -0.09 -11.56 8.59
CA LEU A 102 -0.58 -12.32 9.74
C LEU A 102 0.49 -13.23 10.36
N ALA A 103 1.54 -13.57 9.61
CA ALA A 103 2.70 -14.27 10.16
C ALA A 103 3.44 -13.38 11.17
N GLY A 104 3.70 -12.12 10.80
CA GLY A 104 4.25 -11.12 11.70
C GLY A 104 3.38 -10.85 12.93
N VAL A 105 2.05 -10.93 12.79
CA VAL A 105 1.11 -10.82 13.92
C VAL A 105 1.23 -12.02 14.86
N ARG A 106 1.30 -13.24 14.33
CA ARG A 106 1.53 -14.46 15.13
C ARG A 106 2.82 -14.35 15.92
N ASP A 107 3.90 -14.01 15.24
CA ASP A 107 5.21 -13.77 15.85
C ASP A 107 5.18 -12.71 16.96
N MET A 108 4.50 -11.58 16.72
CA MET A 108 4.35 -10.51 17.70
C MET A 108 3.59 -10.99 18.94
N VAL A 109 2.49 -11.73 18.76
CA VAL A 109 1.72 -12.30 19.86
C VAL A 109 2.54 -13.33 20.63
N SER A 110 3.22 -14.25 19.95
CA SER A 110 4.07 -15.26 20.60
C SER A 110 5.19 -14.63 21.45
N ARG A 111 5.82 -13.55 20.98
CA ARG A 111 6.88 -12.86 21.73
C ARG A 111 6.38 -12.17 23.01
N HIS A 112 5.16 -11.64 23.00
CA HIS A 112 4.65 -10.76 24.07
C HIS A 112 3.57 -11.38 24.96
N CYS A 113 2.93 -12.47 24.49
CA CYS A 113 1.77 -13.09 25.13
C CYS A 113 2.03 -14.56 25.52
N GLY A 114 3.17 -15.16 25.15
CA GLY A 114 3.53 -16.51 25.58
C GLY A 114 3.84 -16.58 27.08
N THR A 115 3.19 -17.49 27.80
CA THR A 115 3.44 -17.74 29.22
C THR A 115 4.84 -18.31 29.44
N THR A 116 5.76 -17.46 29.90
CA THR A 116 7.05 -17.90 30.43
C THR A 116 6.85 -18.39 31.87
N THR A 117 6.94 -19.70 32.08
CA THR A 117 7.26 -20.29 33.38
C THR A 117 8.54 -19.63 33.89
N ALA A 118 8.48 -19.04 35.08
CA ALA A 118 9.55 -18.30 35.72
C ALA A 118 10.88 -19.08 35.75
N GLY A 119 11.98 -18.44 35.33
CA GLY A 119 13.32 -19.04 35.32
C GLY A 119 14.43 -18.08 34.87
N THR A 120 14.76 -17.12 35.73
CA THR A 120 16.11 -16.58 35.99
C THR A 120 17.04 -16.23 34.80
N GLY A 121 17.07 -14.94 34.46
CA GLY A 121 18.31 -14.15 34.33
C GLY A 121 19.24 -14.37 33.14
N ARG A 122 19.26 -13.41 32.20
CA ARG A 122 20.53 -12.89 31.65
C ARG A 122 20.38 -11.50 30.99
N THR A 123 20.94 -10.52 31.70
CA THR A 123 21.75 -9.37 31.24
C THR A 123 21.52 -8.71 29.88
N THR A 124 21.41 -7.37 30.00
CA THR A 124 22.08 -6.29 29.24
C THR A 124 21.56 -5.86 27.87
N SER A 125 21.33 -4.54 27.84
CA SER A 125 21.75 -3.57 26.82
C SER A 125 21.06 -3.55 25.45
N ALA A 126 20.47 -2.37 25.21
CA ALA A 126 20.37 -1.64 23.95
C ALA A 126 21.21 -2.16 22.78
N VAL A 127 20.57 -2.31 21.62
CA VAL A 127 21.02 -1.79 20.32
C VAL A 127 19.87 -1.83 19.31
N ALA A 128 20.04 -1.01 18.28
CA ALA A 128 19.10 -0.57 17.26
C ALA A 128 18.75 -1.61 16.17
N ALA A 129 17.71 -1.22 15.40
CA ALA A 129 17.56 -1.38 13.95
C ALA A 129 17.30 -2.76 13.33
N GLY A 130 16.11 -2.91 12.73
CA GLY A 130 15.95 -2.89 11.27
C GLY A 130 16.13 -4.19 10.47
N GLY A 131 15.14 -4.47 9.61
CA GLY A 131 15.20 -5.39 8.46
C GLY A 131 14.27 -6.60 8.62
N GLY A 132 13.28 -6.88 7.76
CA GLY A 132 13.07 -6.45 6.38
C GLY A 132 13.88 -7.33 5.42
N GLY A 133 13.27 -8.44 4.98
CA GLY A 133 13.81 -9.31 3.95
C GLY A 133 12.69 -10.17 3.34
N GLU A 134 12.19 -9.75 2.19
CA GLU A 134 11.57 -10.62 1.18
C GLU A 134 12.64 -11.54 0.58
N GLY A 135 12.33 -12.83 0.47
CA GLY A 135 13.16 -13.82 -0.21
C GLY A 135 12.60 -14.16 -1.59
N ALA A 136 13.33 -13.75 -2.64
CA ALA A 136 13.25 -14.36 -3.96
C ALA A 136 14.16 -15.60 -3.99
N SER A 137 13.59 -16.73 -4.38
CA SER A 137 14.22 -18.06 -4.41
C SER A 137 14.89 -18.35 -5.75
N LEU A 138 16.12 -18.88 -5.71
CA LEU A 138 16.70 -19.79 -6.71
C LEU A 138 17.67 -20.78 -6.03
N GLY A 139 17.19 -22.02 -5.81
CA GLY A 139 17.87 -23.27 -6.20
C GLY A 139 19.01 -23.88 -5.35
N GLY A 140 18.66 -24.94 -4.61
CA GLY A 140 19.30 -26.27 -4.74
C GLY A 140 20.15 -26.83 -3.58
N GLY A 141 19.64 -27.86 -2.87
CA GLY A 141 20.48 -28.78 -2.08
C GLY A 141 19.89 -29.53 -0.87
N GLY A 142 18.74 -30.20 -1.02
CA GLY A 142 18.35 -31.49 -0.41
C GLY A 142 18.73 -31.84 1.04
N ASP A 143 17.92 -31.36 1.99
CA ASP A 143 17.49 -32.12 3.18
C ASP A 143 15.99 -31.84 3.24
N GLY A 144 15.12 -32.85 3.03
CA GLY A 144 13.67 -32.66 2.90
C GLY A 144 13.13 -31.94 4.13
N GLY A 145 12.98 -30.62 3.99
CA GLY A 145 12.81 -29.73 5.13
C GLY A 145 11.40 -29.84 5.68
N PRO A 146 11.18 -29.37 6.92
CA PRO A 146 9.82 -29.23 7.45
C PRO A 146 8.93 -28.38 6.52
N GLU A 147 9.51 -27.45 5.75
CA GLU A 147 8.83 -26.61 4.77
C GLU A 147 8.33 -27.40 3.53
N ASP A 148 9.09 -28.38 3.04
CA ASP A 148 8.68 -29.22 1.90
C ASP A 148 7.54 -30.16 2.31
N VAL A 149 7.61 -30.68 3.54
CA VAL A 149 6.54 -31.48 4.15
C VAL A 149 5.27 -30.63 4.33
N SER A 150 5.41 -29.39 4.82
CA SER A 150 4.30 -28.43 4.94
C SER A 150 3.66 -28.15 3.59
N THR A 151 4.46 -27.96 2.54
CA THR A 151 3.97 -27.69 1.19
C THR A 151 3.12 -28.84 0.65
N LEU A 152 3.59 -30.08 0.79
CA LEU A 152 2.84 -31.27 0.33
C LEU A 152 1.57 -31.52 1.15
N THR A 153 1.59 -31.24 2.46
CA THR A 153 0.42 -31.47 3.33
C THR A 153 -0.61 -30.34 3.26
N GLU A 154 -0.17 -29.07 3.30
CA GLU A 154 -1.07 -27.90 3.36
C GLU A 154 -1.52 -27.45 1.98
N SER A 155 -0.65 -27.51 0.96
CA SER A 155 -0.96 -26.98 -0.38
C SER A 155 -1.52 -28.06 -1.32
N MET A 156 -1.04 -29.30 -1.21
CA MET A 156 -1.48 -30.41 -2.07
C MET A 156 -2.39 -31.42 -1.35
N GLY A 157 -2.58 -31.28 -0.04
CA GLY A 157 -3.54 -32.07 0.74
C GLY A 157 -3.13 -33.52 0.99
N PHE A 158 -1.84 -33.87 0.82
CA PHE A 158 -1.37 -35.22 1.13
C PHE A 158 -1.26 -35.43 2.64
N SER A 159 -1.62 -36.64 3.12
CA SER A 159 -1.43 -37.01 4.52
C SER A 159 0.05 -36.85 4.92
N LEU A 160 0.32 -36.52 6.18
CA LEU A 160 1.69 -36.30 6.66
C LEU A 160 2.61 -37.50 6.37
N ILE A 161 2.06 -38.72 6.47
CA ILE A 161 2.79 -39.96 6.19
C ILE A 161 3.10 -40.09 4.70
N ARG A 162 2.14 -39.81 3.82
CA ARG A 162 2.34 -39.80 2.36
C ARG A 162 3.35 -38.74 1.95
N ALA A 163 3.24 -37.51 2.46
CA ALA A 163 4.18 -36.43 2.17
C ALA A 163 5.62 -36.79 2.58
N GLN A 164 5.79 -37.39 3.76
CA GLN A 164 7.10 -37.84 4.25
C GLN A 164 7.64 -39.05 3.47
N LYS A 165 6.79 -40.04 3.12
CA LYS A 165 7.17 -41.23 2.33
C LYS A 165 7.55 -40.81 0.90
N GLY A 166 6.76 -39.91 0.30
CA GLY A 166 7.02 -39.29 -1.00
C GLY A 166 8.33 -38.51 -1.01
N LEU A 167 8.60 -37.65 -0.02
CA LEU A 167 9.89 -36.94 0.06
C LEU A 167 11.07 -37.89 0.26
N LEU A 168 10.88 -38.97 1.01
CA LEU A 168 11.92 -39.96 1.26
C LEU A 168 12.25 -40.81 0.00
N ARG A 169 11.26 -41.06 -0.86
CA ARG A 169 11.40 -41.87 -2.09
C ARG A 169 11.64 -41.02 -3.35
N GLY A 170 11.22 -39.77 -3.34
CA GLY A 170 11.34 -38.78 -4.41
C GLY A 170 12.56 -37.87 -4.29
N ASN A 171 13.67 -38.39 -3.78
CA ASN A 171 14.96 -37.66 -3.64
C ASN A 171 14.92 -36.34 -2.84
N GLY A 172 13.94 -36.15 -1.95
CA GLY A 172 13.84 -34.98 -1.08
C GLY A 172 13.41 -33.69 -1.78
N THR A 173 12.81 -33.76 -2.98
CA THR A 173 12.17 -32.62 -3.64
C THR A 173 10.65 -32.77 -3.63
N VAL A 174 9.94 -31.65 -3.63
CA VAL A 174 8.47 -31.64 -3.67
C VAL A 174 7.96 -32.29 -4.96
N GLU A 175 8.60 -32.00 -6.09
CA GLU A 175 8.21 -32.54 -7.40
C GLU A 175 8.42 -34.06 -7.47
N GLY A 176 9.55 -34.56 -6.96
CA GLY A 176 9.83 -36.00 -6.93
C GLY A 176 8.91 -36.74 -5.95
N ALA A 177 8.51 -36.08 -4.86
CA ALA A 177 7.54 -36.63 -3.91
C ALA A 177 6.15 -36.78 -4.55
N VAL A 178 5.71 -35.82 -5.35
CA VAL A 178 4.41 -35.86 -6.05
C VAL A 178 4.40 -36.94 -7.11
N GLU A 179 5.46 -37.07 -7.90
CA GLU A 179 5.57 -38.09 -8.95
C GLU A 179 5.52 -39.51 -8.36
N TRP A 180 6.25 -39.75 -7.26
CA TRP A 180 6.19 -41.05 -6.56
C TRP A 180 4.81 -41.33 -5.96
N LEU A 181 4.18 -40.34 -5.34
CA LEU A 181 2.85 -40.49 -4.74
C LEU A 181 1.74 -40.74 -5.76
N MET A 182 1.86 -40.22 -6.99
CA MET A 182 0.93 -40.49 -8.08
C MET A 182 1.02 -41.95 -8.55
N GLU A 183 2.23 -42.49 -8.65
CA GLU A 183 2.45 -43.87 -9.10
C GLU A 183 2.03 -44.92 -8.06
N HIS A 184 2.09 -44.58 -6.78
CA HIS A 184 1.87 -45.52 -5.66
C HIS A 184 0.55 -45.24 -4.90
N GLN A 185 -0.37 -44.46 -5.48
CA GLN A 185 -1.61 -44.05 -4.83
C GLN A 185 -2.59 -45.19 -4.52
N GLU A 186 -2.43 -46.34 -5.18
CA GLU A 186 -3.26 -47.54 -5.04
C GLU A 186 -2.64 -48.62 -4.15
N ASP A 187 -1.45 -48.36 -3.60
CA ASP A 187 -0.76 -49.31 -2.73
C ASP A 187 -1.39 -49.31 -1.33
N ASP A 188 -1.82 -50.48 -0.86
CA ASP A 188 -2.49 -50.66 0.44
C ASP A 188 -1.58 -50.25 1.63
N ASP A 189 -0.25 -50.25 1.46
CA ASP A 189 0.75 -49.88 2.49
C ASP A 189 1.16 -48.40 2.46
N ILE A 190 0.56 -47.57 1.60
CA ILE A 190 1.00 -46.17 1.41
C ILE A 190 0.82 -45.32 2.68
N ASP A 191 -0.17 -45.66 3.53
CA ASP A 191 -0.47 -44.96 4.78
C ASP A 191 0.16 -45.63 6.02
N ASP A 192 0.97 -46.68 5.83
CA ASP A 192 1.62 -47.36 6.95
C ASP A 192 2.69 -46.49 7.64
N PRO A 193 2.82 -46.58 8.97
CA PRO A 193 3.81 -45.81 9.73
C PRO A 193 5.24 -46.04 9.22
N ILE A 194 5.99 -44.95 9.02
CA ILE A 194 7.37 -44.99 8.49
C ILE A 194 8.28 -45.68 9.52
N GLU A 195 8.75 -46.89 9.19
CA GLU A 195 9.74 -47.59 10.01
C GLU A 195 11.07 -46.80 10.04
N ARG A 196 11.39 -46.25 11.21
CA ARG A 196 12.68 -45.59 11.46
C ARG A 196 13.79 -46.64 11.60
N VAL A 197 14.37 -47.04 10.48
CA VAL A 197 15.57 -47.89 10.51
C VAL A 197 16.76 -47.04 10.98
N THR A 198 17.08 -47.15 12.27
CA THR A 198 18.38 -46.68 12.79
C THR A 198 19.46 -47.45 12.06
N LYS A 199 20.25 -46.77 11.22
CA LYS A 199 21.33 -47.37 10.44
C LYS A 199 22.45 -47.83 11.38
N LYS A 200 22.33 -49.06 11.91
CA LYS A 200 23.45 -49.79 12.50
C LYS A 200 24.16 -50.57 11.41
N SER A 201 25.47 -50.45 11.44
CA SER A 201 26.46 -51.07 10.58
C SER A 201 26.37 -52.60 10.62
N GLY A 202 26.19 -53.22 9.45
CA GLY A 202 26.83 -54.49 9.08
C GLY A 202 26.17 -55.83 9.49
N ALA A 203 26.05 -56.69 8.47
CA ALA A 203 26.25 -58.15 8.45
C ALA A 203 25.01 -59.07 8.31
N GLY A 204 24.99 -59.81 7.18
CA GLY A 204 24.39 -61.14 6.92
C GLY A 204 22.85 -61.19 6.89
N GLY A 205 22.14 -61.64 5.84
CA GLY A 205 22.29 -62.78 4.92
C GLY A 205 20.96 -63.56 4.95
N GLY A 206 20.36 -64.16 3.92
CA GLY A 206 20.64 -64.30 2.49
C GLY A 206 19.50 -65.07 1.79
N GLY A 207 19.77 -65.53 0.55
CA GLY A 207 18.98 -66.46 -0.27
C GLY A 207 18.59 -65.85 -1.63
N GLY A 208 19.32 -66.00 -2.74
CA GLY A 208 19.62 -67.20 -3.57
C GLY A 208 19.12 -66.88 -5.00
N GLY A 209 19.70 -67.21 -6.16
CA GLY A 209 20.95 -67.80 -6.65
C GLY A 209 20.86 -67.76 -8.21
N GLY A 210 21.96 -67.52 -8.94
CA GLY A 210 21.93 -67.57 -10.43
C GLY A 210 23.09 -66.91 -11.21
N GLY A 211 24.29 -67.49 -11.16
CA GLY A 211 25.29 -67.63 -12.24
C GLY A 211 25.74 -66.47 -13.15
N GLY A 212 26.87 -65.84 -12.81
CA GLY A 212 27.78 -65.10 -13.71
C GLY A 212 28.84 -64.31 -12.93
N PRO A 213 30.10 -64.11 -13.39
CA PRO A 213 31.06 -63.28 -12.69
C PRO A 213 30.65 -61.80 -12.82
N VAL A 214 29.95 -61.28 -11.81
CA VAL A 214 29.53 -59.87 -11.76
C VAL A 214 30.74 -59.03 -11.34
N ALA A 215 31.15 -58.08 -12.18
CA ALA A 215 32.25 -57.17 -11.88
C ALA A 215 31.96 -56.36 -10.61
N VAL A 216 32.96 -56.24 -9.73
CA VAL A 216 32.81 -55.70 -8.37
C VAL A 216 33.24 -54.22 -8.28
N SER A 217 33.91 -53.68 -9.31
CA SER A 217 34.40 -52.29 -9.33
C SER A 217 34.71 -51.79 -10.76
N TYR A 218 34.78 -50.47 -10.92
CA TYR A 218 35.08 -49.81 -12.20
C TYR A 218 36.43 -49.11 -12.13
N ARG A 219 37.29 -49.27 -13.14
CA ARG A 219 38.60 -48.61 -13.24
C ARG A 219 38.59 -47.63 -14.42
N CYS A 220 39.02 -46.40 -14.20
CA CYS A 220 39.31 -45.48 -15.31
C CYS A 220 40.66 -45.85 -15.96
N VAL A 221 40.69 -46.11 -17.26
CA VAL A 221 41.90 -46.52 -17.98
C VAL A 221 42.94 -45.40 -18.02
N ALA A 222 42.48 -44.16 -18.21
CA ALA A 222 43.36 -42.99 -18.29
C ALA A 222 43.99 -42.59 -16.94
N THR A 223 43.32 -42.86 -15.80
CA THR A 223 43.79 -42.42 -14.47
C THR A 223 44.15 -43.56 -13.52
N GLY A 224 43.85 -44.81 -13.90
CA GLY A 224 44.06 -46.02 -13.09
C GLY A 224 43.21 -46.09 -11.81
N LYS A 225 42.32 -45.11 -11.56
CA LYS A 225 41.52 -45.02 -10.33
C LYS A 225 40.39 -46.03 -10.33
N ILE A 226 40.23 -46.72 -9.20
CA ILE A 226 39.20 -47.72 -8.98
C ILE A 226 38.05 -47.12 -8.15
N PHE A 227 36.83 -47.27 -8.65
CA PHE A 227 35.58 -46.77 -8.12
C PHE A 227 34.71 -47.93 -7.63
N ALA A 228 34.00 -47.71 -6.53
CA ALA A 228 33.24 -48.76 -5.85
C ALA A 228 31.78 -48.86 -6.33
N ASN A 229 31.25 -47.80 -6.94
CA ASN A 229 29.89 -47.72 -7.46
C ASN A 229 29.87 -46.91 -8.77
N MET A 230 28.78 -47.00 -9.53
CA MET A 230 28.60 -46.26 -10.78
C MET A 230 28.52 -44.74 -10.54
N ALA A 231 27.95 -44.30 -9.41
CA ALA A 231 27.84 -42.88 -9.06
C ALA A 231 29.20 -42.18 -8.88
N ASP A 232 30.18 -42.84 -8.27
CA ASP A 232 31.54 -42.31 -8.11
C ASP A 232 32.27 -42.26 -9.48
N LEU A 233 31.94 -43.18 -10.40
CA LEU A 233 32.44 -43.21 -11.77
C LEU A 233 31.92 -42.00 -12.56
N GLU A 234 30.62 -41.75 -12.50
CA GLU A 234 29.97 -40.61 -13.16
C GLU A 234 30.48 -39.27 -12.62
N LEU A 235 30.67 -39.14 -11.30
CA LEU A 235 31.29 -37.95 -10.72
C LEU A 235 32.74 -37.75 -11.19
N HIS A 236 33.51 -38.83 -11.36
CA HIS A 236 34.85 -38.74 -11.93
C HIS A 236 34.83 -38.36 -13.40
N ALA A 237 33.94 -38.97 -14.20
CA ALA A 237 33.74 -38.65 -15.60
C ALA A 237 33.35 -37.18 -15.79
N ASN A 238 32.40 -36.67 -15.01
CA ASN A 238 31.94 -35.27 -15.08
C ASN A 238 33.01 -34.27 -14.62
N ARG A 239 33.84 -34.65 -13.64
CA ARG A 239 34.90 -33.76 -13.12
C ARG A 239 36.16 -33.76 -13.97
N THR A 240 36.48 -34.88 -14.63
CA THR A 240 37.74 -35.05 -15.37
C THR A 240 37.57 -35.15 -16.88
N GLY A 241 36.34 -35.33 -17.37
CA GLY A 241 36.01 -35.48 -18.80
C GLY A 241 36.42 -36.83 -19.39
N HIS A 242 36.88 -37.79 -18.58
CA HIS A 242 37.32 -39.10 -19.07
C HIS A 242 36.14 -40.05 -19.25
N SER A 243 36.09 -40.74 -20.39
CA SER A 243 35.02 -41.66 -20.79
C SER A 243 35.41 -43.15 -20.76
N ASP A 244 36.70 -43.45 -20.66
CA ASP A 244 37.22 -44.80 -20.85
C ASP A 244 37.33 -45.54 -19.51
N PHE A 245 36.40 -46.46 -19.27
CA PHE A 245 36.25 -47.22 -18.03
C PHE A 245 36.20 -48.73 -18.27
N GLU A 246 36.96 -49.48 -17.50
CA GLU A 246 37.03 -50.95 -17.52
C GLU A 246 36.46 -51.54 -16.24
N GLU A 247 35.68 -52.61 -16.38
CA GLU A 247 35.17 -53.39 -15.26
C GLU A 247 36.28 -54.29 -14.70
N THR A 248 36.71 -54.06 -13.46
CA THR A 248 37.81 -54.80 -12.82
C THR A 248 37.31 -55.53 -11.55
N THR A 249 37.88 -56.70 -11.26
CA THR A 249 37.57 -57.50 -10.05
C THR A 249 38.28 -57.02 -8.76
N GLU A 250 39.07 -55.94 -8.83
CA GLU A 250 39.88 -55.43 -7.72
C GLU A 250 39.06 -54.56 -6.75
N ARG A 251 38.76 -55.08 -5.56
CA ARG A 251 37.99 -54.33 -4.55
C ARG A 251 38.83 -53.24 -3.87
N LYS A 252 38.34 -52.00 -3.85
CA LYS A 252 38.98 -50.86 -3.17
C LYS A 252 39.21 -51.15 -1.68
N ARG A 253 40.48 -51.12 -1.24
CA ARG A 253 40.84 -51.30 0.18
C ARG A 253 40.24 -50.16 1.02
N PRO A 254 39.49 -50.46 2.10
CA PRO A 254 38.94 -49.41 2.96
C PRO A 254 40.08 -48.64 3.63
N LEU A 255 40.03 -47.30 3.60
CA LEU A 255 41.03 -46.46 4.28
C LEU A 255 41.12 -46.81 5.76
N SER A 256 42.33 -46.72 6.30
CA SER A 256 42.57 -46.94 7.73
C SER A 256 41.75 -45.94 8.56
N PRO A 257 41.36 -46.30 9.79
CA PRO A 257 40.58 -45.40 10.64
C PRO A 257 41.30 -44.06 10.91
N GLU A 258 42.63 -44.07 10.95
CA GLU A 258 43.47 -42.90 11.17
C GLU A 258 43.51 -41.95 9.96
N GLU A 259 43.63 -42.49 8.75
CA GLU A 259 43.60 -41.71 7.51
C GLU A 259 42.22 -41.09 7.24
N LYS A 260 41.15 -41.78 7.64
CA LYS A 260 39.78 -41.24 7.57
C LYS A 260 39.62 -40.07 8.53
N ALA A 261 40.14 -40.18 9.75
CA ALA A 261 40.09 -39.10 10.73
C ALA A 261 40.87 -37.85 10.25
N ALA A 262 42.05 -38.06 9.65
CA ALA A 262 42.86 -36.97 9.08
C ALA A 262 42.12 -36.24 7.94
N LYS A 263 41.50 -36.97 7.01
CA LYS A 263 40.73 -36.38 5.90
C LYS A 263 39.47 -35.65 6.37
N ILE A 264 38.80 -36.17 7.41
CA ILE A 264 37.65 -35.50 8.01
C ILE A 264 38.09 -34.17 8.65
N LEU A 265 39.26 -34.14 9.29
CA LEU A 265 39.80 -32.91 9.88
C LEU A 265 40.19 -31.90 8.80
N GLU A 266 40.82 -32.34 7.71
CA GLU A 266 41.16 -31.51 6.56
C GLU A 266 39.90 -30.90 5.92
N ILE A 267 38.86 -31.70 5.64
CA ILE A 267 37.59 -31.23 5.09
C ILE A 267 36.91 -30.24 6.05
N LYS A 268 36.92 -30.52 7.36
CA LYS A 268 36.38 -29.59 8.37
C LYS A 268 37.13 -28.26 8.38
N SER A 269 38.46 -28.28 8.21
CA SER A 269 39.28 -27.07 8.16
C SER A 269 38.98 -26.23 6.91
N LEU A 270 38.78 -26.87 5.75
CA LEU A 270 38.40 -26.22 4.51
C LEU A 270 36.99 -25.62 4.57
N LEU A 271 36.03 -26.34 5.17
CA LEU A 271 34.67 -25.82 5.38
C LEU A 271 34.67 -24.62 6.33
N LYS A 272 35.50 -24.64 7.38
CA LYS A 272 35.66 -23.50 8.29
C LYS A 272 36.29 -22.30 7.57
N ALA A 273 37.30 -22.53 6.73
CA ALA A 273 37.93 -21.47 5.93
C ALA A 273 36.93 -20.85 4.94
N LYS A 274 36.17 -21.65 4.20
CA LYS A 274 35.13 -21.15 3.27
C LYS A 274 34.00 -20.41 3.98
N ARG A 275 33.60 -20.84 5.18
CA ARG A 275 32.60 -20.11 5.99
C ARG A 275 33.14 -18.75 6.43
N ALA A 276 34.39 -18.68 6.87
CA ALA A 276 35.03 -17.42 7.25
C ALA A 276 35.18 -16.46 6.05
N GLU A 277 35.53 -16.99 4.86
CA GLU A 277 35.61 -16.21 3.63
C GLU A 277 34.24 -15.63 3.23
N ARG A 278 33.18 -16.45 3.30
CA ARG A 278 31.80 -15.98 3.03
C ARG A 278 31.37 -14.91 4.02
N GLU A 279 31.64 -15.09 5.32
CA GLU A 279 31.31 -14.10 6.35
C GLU A 279 32.06 -12.77 6.13
N MET A 280 33.33 -12.81 5.69
CA MET A 280 34.08 -11.60 5.35
C MET A 280 33.51 -10.89 4.11
N LYS A 281 33.07 -11.66 3.10
CA LYS A 281 32.44 -11.11 1.90
C LYS A 281 31.10 -10.46 2.21
N GLU A 282 30.25 -11.11 3.00
CA GLU A 282 28.97 -10.57 3.45
C GLU A 282 29.18 -9.26 4.22
N LYS A 283 30.14 -9.21 5.16
CA LYS A 283 30.49 -7.97 5.88
C LYS A 283 30.97 -6.85 4.95
N ALA A 284 31.73 -7.17 3.89
CA ALA A 284 32.16 -6.17 2.91
C ALA A 284 30.98 -5.63 2.10
N GLU A 285 30.09 -6.52 1.64
CA GLU A 285 28.87 -6.14 0.92
C GLU A 285 27.94 -5.30 1.79
N ASP A 286 27.80 -5.63 3.07
CA ASP A 286 26.99 -4.85 4.03
C ASP A 286 27.52 -3.43 4.20
N VAL A 287 28.85 -3.29 4.32
CA VAL A 287 29.51 -1.98 4.40
C VAL A 287 29.30 -1.19 3.11
N ASP A 288 29.37 -1.81 1.94
CA ASP A 288 29.16 -1.14 0.66
C ASP A 288 27.69 -0.75 0.43
N ARG A 289 26.73 -1.59 0.85
CA ARG A 289 25.30 -1.23 0.85
C ARG A 289 25.01 -0.03 1.75
N GLU A 290 25.60 0.00 2.95
CA GLU A 290 25.46 1.13 3.86
C GLU A 290 26.12 2.42 3.31
N LYS A 291 27.28 2.31 2.64
CA LYS A 291 27.88 3.45 1.92
C LYS A 291 26.97 3.96 0.81
N GLN A 292 26.39 3.07 0.02
CA GLN A 292 25.50 3.44 -1.09
C GLN A 292 24.22 4.09 -0.60
N ARG A 293 23.64 3.61 0.51
CA ARG A 293 22.51 4.26 1.18
C ARG A 293 22.87 5.69 1.61
N ARG A 294 24.04 5.90 2.22
CA ARG A 294 24.49 7.23 2.66
C ARG A 294 24.72 8.16 1.47
N PHE A 295 25.33 7.64 0.40
CA PHE A 295 25.57 8.38 -0.83
C PHE A 295 24.25 8.84 -1.47
N MET A 296 23.30 7.92 -1.68
CA MET A 296 21.98 8.25 -2.22
C MET A 296 21.20 9.21 -1.32
N GLY A 297 21.31 9.06 0.00
CA GLY A 297 20.69 10.00 0.96
C GLY A 297 21.26 11.41 0.85
N GLN A 298 22.60 11.54 0.73
CA GLN A 298 23.26 12.83 0.54
C GLN A 298 22.93 13.46 -0.83
N GLU A 299 22.86 12.65 -1.87
CA GLU A 299 22.52 13.11 -3.22
C GLU A 299 21.07 13.61 -3.29
N MET A 300 20.12 12.89 -2.69
CA MET A 300 18.73 13.34 -2.58
C MET A 300 18.60 14.64 -1.78
N ALA A 301 19.39 14.81 -0.71
CA ALA A 301 19.41 16.05 0.07
C ALA A 301 19.97 17.23 -0.75
N LYS A 302 21.07 17.04 -1.48
CA LYS A 302 21.67 18.07 -2.36
C LYS A 302 20.72 18.48 -3.48
N THR A 303 20.07 17.51 -4.13
CA THR A 303 19.09 17.77 -5.21
C THR A 303 17.89 18.56 -4.68
N ARG A 304 17.39 18.20 -3.50
CA ARG A 304 16.29 18.95 -2.85
C ARG A 304 16.69 20.38 -2.52
N GLU A 305 17.88 20.58 -1.93
CA GLU A 305 18.39 21.92 -1.61
C GLU A 305 18.56 22.78 -2.87
N GLN A 306 19.05 22.20 -3.98
CA GLN A 306 19.16 22.90 -5.26
C GLN A 306 17.78 23.32 -5.81
N MET A 307 16.78 22.45 -5.75
CA MET A 307 15.41 22.78 -6.16
C MET A 307 14.82 23.92 -5.31
N GLU A 308 15.00 23.89 -3.99
CA GLU A 308 14.52 24.93 -3.07
C GLU A 308 15.23 26.28 -3.33
N ILE A 309 16.54 26.27 -3.64
CA ILE A 309 17.28 27.47 -4.01
C ILE A 309 16.76 28.05 -5.34
N GLU A 310 16.49 27.21 -6.33
CA GLU A 310 15.99 27.63 -7.63
C GLU A 310 14.55 28.19 -7.53
N GLU A 311 13.69 27.55 -6.74
CA GLU A 311 12.34 28.04 -6.45
C GLU A 311 12.37 29.40 -5.76
N ARG A 312 13.24 29.58 -4.74
CA ARG A 312 13.42 30.87 -4.06
C ARG A 312 13.91 31.95 -5.03
N LYS A 313 14.83 31.62 -5.95
CA LYS A 313 15.28 32.55 -6.99
C LYS A 313 14.14 32.93 -7.95
N ARG A 314 13.33 31.97 -8.37
CA ARG A 314 12.18 32.21 -9.27
C ARG A 314 11.12 33.09 -8.61
N MET A 315 10.80 32.84 -7.33
CA MET A 315 9.88 33.67 -6.54
C MET A 315 10.43 35.09 -6.37
N ALA A 316 11.73 35.23 -6.07
CA ALA A 316 12.35 36.56 -5.97
C ALA A 316 12.34 37.33 -7.29
N GLN A 317 12.59 36.65 -8.43
CA GLN A 317 12.50 37.25 -9.76
C GLN A 317 11.07 37.68 -10.11
N MET A 318 10.06 36.86 -9.79
CA MET A 318 8.65 37.21 -9.97
C MET A 318 8.27 38.45 -9.17
N HIS A 319 8.60 38.48 -7.87
CA HIS A 319 8.35 39.65 -7.04
C HIS A 319 9.09 40.90 -7.52
N LYS A 320 10.32 40.77 -8.05
CA LYS A 320 11.03 41.90 -8.65
C LYS A 320 10.30 42.42 -9.89
N ARG A 321 9.84 41.53 -10.78
CA ARG A 321 9.06 41.88 -11.98
C ARG A 321 7.72 42.52 -11.62
N GLU A 322 7.02 42.02 -10.61
CA GLU A 322 5.78 42.61 -10.08
C GLU A 322 6.03 44.02 -9.55
N LYS A 323 7.09 44.22 -8.74
CA LYS A 323 7.47 45.55 -8.24
C LYS A 323 7.80 46.51 -9.38
N GLU A 324 8.58 46.08 -10.37
CA GLU A 324 8.91 46.90 -11.54
C GLU A 324 7.67 47.26 -12.37
N ASN A 325 6.76 46.31 -12.58
CA ASN A 325 5.48 46.55 -13.26
C ASN A 325 4.59 47.52 -12.48
N ALA A 326 4.52 47.38 -11.16
CA ALA A 326 3.76 48.29 -10.30
C ALA A 326 4.36 49.71 -10.30
N ILE A 327 5.69 49.84 -10.33
CA ILE A 327 6.37 51.14 -10.48
C ILE A 327 6.05 51.76 -11.84
N LYS A 328 6.11 50.98 -12.93
CA LYS A 328 5.77 51.45 -14.28
C LYS A 328 4.31 51.89 -14.38
N GLU A 329 3.38 51.14 -13.80
CA GLU A 329 1.96 51.49 -13.80
C GLU A 329 1.70 52.76 -12.99
N ARG A 330 2.32 52.90 -11.80
CA ARG A 330 2.26 54.15 -11.02
C ARG A 330 2.84 55.34 -11.79
N ALA A 331 3.93 55.15 -12.53
CA ALA A 331 4.52 56.19 -13.37
C ALA A 331 3.61 56.58 -14.53
N ARG A 332 2.97 55.59 -15.18
CA ARG A 332 1.97 55.81 -16.23
C ARG A 332 0.79 56.64 -15.71
N ILE A 333 0.18 56.23 -14.59
CA ILE A 333 -0.93 56.96 -13.94
C ILE A 333 -0.50 58.40 -13.60
N ARG A 334 0.71 58.59 -13.07
CA ARG A 334 1.23 59.93 -12.76
C ARG A 334 1.37 60.79 -14.01
N ALA A 335 1.88 60.25 -15.10
CA ALA A 335 2.02 60.96 -16.37
C ALA A 335 0.65 61.30 -16.98
N GLU A 336 -0.34 60.41 -16.85
CA GLU A 336 -1.71 60.64 -17.32
C GLU A 336 -2.38 61.75 -16.52
N LEU A 337 -2.23 61.76 -15.18
CA LEU A 337 -2.68 62.85 -14.32
C LEU A 337 -1.96 64.18 -14.61
N GLU A 338 -0.69 64.15 -14.96
CA GLU A 338 0.07 65.35 -15.35
C GLU A 338 -0.42 65.92 -16.69
N LYS A 339 -0.76 65.07 -17.65
CA LYS A 339 -1.41 65.48 -18.89
C LYS A 339 -2.78 66.12 -18.63
N ASP A 340 -3.62 65.49 -17.82
CA ASP A 340 -4.94 66.03 -17.44
C ASP A 340 -4.80 67.39 -16.73
N LYS A 341 -3.86 67.52 -15.79
CA LYS A 341 -3.57 68.80 -15.11
C LYS A 341 -3.13 69.89 -16.10
N ARG A 342 -2.27 69.55 -17.06
CA ARG A 342 -1.80 70.49 -18.08
C ARG A 342 -2.93 70.93 -19.01
N GLU A 343 -3.84 70.04 -19.38
CA GLU A 343 -5.03 70.37 -20.18
C GLU A 343 -6.00 71.28 -19.41
N ARG A 344 -6.23 71.02 -18.12
CA ARG A 344 -7.04 71.92 -17.27
C ARG A 344 -6.40 73.30 -17.11
N MET A 345 -5.08 73.38 -16.97
CA MET A 345 -4.36 74.66 -16.91
C MET A 345 -4.49 75.44 -18.23
N ALA A 346 -4.43 74.76 -19.38
CA ALA A 346 -4.62 75.38 -20.70
C ALA A 346 -6.08 75.88 -20.89
N ASN A 347 -7.08 75.15 -20.37
CA ASN A 347 -8.50 75.47 -20.50
C ASN A 347 -9.09 76.25 -19.31
N LYS A 348 -8.28 77.02 -18.57
CA LYS A 348 -8.74 77.86 -17.44
C LYS A 348 -9.60 77.10 -16.41
N GLY A 349 -9.24 75.84 -16.12
CA GLY A 349 -9.87 75.00 -15.11
C GLY A 349 -11.10 74.21 -15.54
N LYS A 350 -11.52 74.26 -16.81
CA LYS A 350 -12.65 73.46 -17.32
C LYS A 350 -12.16 72.33 -18.22
N LEU A 351 -12.51 71.09 -17.89
CA LEU A 351 -12.22 69.91 -18.71
C LEU A 351 -13.24 69.82 -19.84
N SER A 352 -12.81 69.62 -21.10
CA SER A 352 -13.68 69.67 -22.27
C SER A 352 -14.50 68.41 -22.54
N SER A 353 -14.31 67.33 -21.77
CA SER A 353 -15.07 66.08 -21.89
C SER A 353 -15.60 65.59 -20.55
N LYS A 354 -16.79 64.96 -20.58
CA LYS A 354 -17.35 64.18 -19.47
C LYS A 354 -16.51 62.91 -19.40
N LEU A 355 -15.75 62.74 -18.31
CA LEU A 355 -14.82 61.64 -18.10
C LEU A 355 -15.55 60.30 -18.22
N GLY A 356 -15.45 59.70 -19.40
CA GLY A 356 -15.95 58.38 -19.70
C GLY A 356 -15.17 57.89 -20.90
N ILE A 357 -14.31 56.89 -20.68
CA ILE A 357 -14.05 55.75 -21.59
C ILE A 357 -12.86 54.93 -21.05
N ASP A 358 -13.11 53.62 -21.07
CA ASP A 358 -12.20 52.46 -21.04
C ASP A 358 -11.15 52.32 -19.93
N GLY A 359 -11.54 51.54 -18.91
CA GLY A 359 -10.64 50.50 -18.41
C GLY A 359 -9.85 50.78 -17.13
N TYR A 360 -10.28 51.68 -16.25
CA TYR A 360 -9.74 51.75 -14.88
C TYR A 360 -10.82 52.16 -13.87
N ASN A 361 -11.25 51.21 -13.04
CA ASN A 361 -12.10 51.45 -11.87
C ASN A 361 -11.26 51.21 -10.61
N PRO A 362 -10.72 52.26 -9.94
CA PRO A 362 -9.97 52.08 -8.70
C PRO A 362 -10.99 51.93 -7.56
N ASP A 363 -11.38 50.71 -7.28
CA ASP A 363 -12.15 50.42 -6.08
C ASP A 363 -11.24 50.59 -4.84
N ALA A 364 -11.77 51.28 -3.83
CA ALA A 364 -11.27 51.38 -2.45
C ALA A 364 -10.03 52.24 -2.16
N ILE A 365 -10.15 53.57 -2.26
CA ILE A 365 -9.64 54.47 -1.20
C ILE A 365 -10.67 55.60 -1.00
N GLN A 366 -11.69 55.35 -0.17
CA GLN A 366 -12.50 56.42 0.41
C GLN A 366 -11.77 56.94 1.64
N TYR A 367 -11.33 58.20 1.61
CA TYR A 367 -10.97 58.92 2.83
C TYR A 367 -12.25 59.49 3.43
N ASP A 368 -12.59 59.08 4.64
CA ASP A 368 -13.65 59.69 5.43
C ASP A 368 -13.29 61.14 5.77
N VAL A 369 -14.14 62.07 5.34
CA VAL A 369 -14.12 63.47 5.80
C VAL A 369 -15.18 63.60 6.90
N PRO A 370 -14.81 63.95 8.14
CA PRO A 370 -15.76 64.03 9.24
C PRO A 370 -16.57 65.33 9.16
N GLY A 371 -17.90 65.22 9.14
CA GLY A 371 -18.76 66.39 9.33
C GLY A 371 -20.25 66.18 9.03
N GLY A 372 -21.04 65.89 10.07
CA GLY A 372 -22.39 66.41 10.22
C GLY A 372 -23.56 65.43 10.10
N GLY A 373 -24.10 65.02 11.26
CA GLY A 373 -25.55 64.89 11.44
C GLY A 373 -26.13 63.50 11.69
N GLY A 374 -26.03 63.03 12.94
CA GLY A 374 -27.12 62.44 13.73
C GLY A 374 -27.93 61.25 13.19
N GLY A 375 -27.69 60.07 13.77
CA GLY A 375 -28.63 58.94 13.76
C GLY A 375 -28.08 57.75 14.53
N GLU A 376 -28.50 57.59 15.79
CA GLU A 376 -28.20 56.43 16.64
C GLU A 376 -28.76 55.13 16.06
N GLY A 377 -27.97 54.05 16.12
CA GLY A 377 -28.38 52.68 15.80
C GLY A 377 -27.21 51.72 15.97
N GLY A 378 -27.37 50.75 16.87
CA GLY A 378 -26.31 49.88 17.40
C GLY A 378 -25.60 48.99 16.37
N GLY A 379 -24.41 48.54 16.77
CA GLY A 379 -23.57 47.67 15.97
C GLY A 379 -24.18 46.27 15.76
N GLU A 380 -24.12 45.82 14.52
CA GLU A 380 -24.20 44.41 14.14
C GLU A 380 -23.11 44.14 13.09
N ASP A 381 -22.48 42.99 13.24
CA ASP A 381 -21.40 42.47 12.43
C ASP A 381 -21.73 42.52 10.93
N VAL A 382 -20.76 42.96 10.12
CA VAL A 382 -20.89 43.14 8.68
C VAL A 382 -21.16 41.79 8.00
N ALA A 383 -22.44 41.50 7.79
CA ALA A 383 -22.93 40.43 6.95
C ALA A 383 -22.46 40.66 5.51
N ARG A 384 -21.59 39.77 5.05
CA ARG A 384 -21.13 39.66 3.65
C ARG A 384 -22.34 39.63 2.71
N SER A 385 -22.39 40.54 1.74
CA SER A 385 -23.50 40.68 0.79
C SER A 385 -23.81 39.34 0.09
N LYS A 386 -25.08 38.90 0.19
CA LYS A 386 -25.57 37.72 -0.52
C LYS A 386 -25.52 37.99 -2.02
N LYS A 387 -24.67 37.26 -2.75
CA LYS A 387 -24.66 37.28 -4.22
C LYS A 387 -26.04 36.84 -4.73
N ALA A 388 -26.63 37.62 -5.64
CA ALA A 388 -27.92 37.32 -6.25
C ALA A 388 -27.94 35.90 -6.85
N ALA A 389 -29.08 35.21 -6.72
CA ALA A 389 -29.27 33.87 -7.26
C ALA A 389 -29.05 33.88 -8.79
N PRO A 390 -28.42 32.83 -9.35
CA PRO A 390 -28.17 32.76 -10.78
C PRO A 390 -29.50 32.69 -11.56
N SER A 391 -29.69 33.60 -12.52
CA SER A 391 -30.94 33.75 -13.28
C SER A 391 -31.07 32.73 -14.43
N VAL A 392 -32.30 32.25 -14.68
CA VAL A 392 -32.65 31.34 -15.80
C VAL A 392 -32.19 31.86 -17.16
N ALA A 393 -32.15 33.19 -17.36
CA ALA A 393 -31.68 33.83 -18.59
C ALA A 393 -30.22 33.56 -18.95
N ARG A 394 -29.39 33.11 -18.01
CA ARG A 394 -27.95 32.81 -18.22
C ARG A 394 -27.66 31.31 -18.35
N MET A 395 -28.69 30.48 -18.50
CA MET A 395 -28.57 29.03 -18.58
C MET A 395 -27.62 28.58 -19.71
N ASP A 396 -27.70 29.22 -20.88
CA ASP A 396 -26.81 28.92 -22.02
C ASP A 396 -25.35 29.22 -21.69
N GLU A 397 -25.08 30.33 -21.00
CA GLU A 397 -23.74 30.70 -20.58
C GLU A 397 -23.15 29.70 -19.58
N TYR A 398 -23.97 29.14 -18.68
CA TYR A 398 -23.50 28.11 -17.74
C TYR A 398 -23.17 26.79 -18.44
N VAL A 399 -24.00 26.39 -19.41
CA VAL A 399 -23.76 25.20 -20.23
C VAL A 399 -22.53 25.38 -21.11
N ASP A 400 -22.34 26.55 -21.73
CA ASP A 400 -21.15 26.89 -22.53
C ASP A 400 -19.87 26.92 -21.68
N ARG A 401 -19.95 27.43 -20.44
CA ARG A 401 -18.81 27.36 -19.51
C ARG A 401 -18.44 25.92 -19.20
N VAL A 402 -19.40 25.01 -18.98
CA VAL A 402 -19.09 23.59 -18.74
C VAL A 402 -18.52 22.93 -20.00
N SER A 403 -19.06 23.23 -21.18
CA SER A 403 -18.60 22.65 -22.45
C SER A 403 -17.22 23.18 -22.89
N SER A 404 -16.80 24.35 -22.39
CA SER A 404 -15.46 24.90 -22.64
C SER A 404 -14.31 24.06 -22.05
N TYR A 405 -14.58 23.23 -21.04
CA TYR A 405 -13.58 22.36 -20.41
C TYR A 405 -13.32 21.11 -21.24
N ARG A 406 -12.41 21.22 -22.22
CA ARG A 406 -12.05 20.15 -23.16
C ARG A 406 -10.85 19.30 -22.75
N ALA A 407 -10.00 19.78 -21.85
CA ALA A 407 -8.86 19.01 -21.36
C ALA A 407 -9.36 17.76 -20.61
N GLY A 408 -8.87 16.57 -20.98
CA GLY A 408 -9.16 15.31 -20.27
C GLY A 408 -10.58 14.74 -20.44
N GLY A 409 -11.45 15.37 -21.25
CA GLY A 409 -12.85 14.91 -21.39
C GLY A 409 -13.74 15.26 -20.19
N ASP A 410 -13.26 16.12 -19.29
CA ASP A 410 -13.94 16.39 -18.02
C ASP A 410 -15.25 17.16 -18.20
N GLY A 411 -15.33 18.10 -19.15
CA GLY A 411 -16.57 18.80 -19.49
C GLY A 411 -17.67 17.85 -19.98
N GLY A 412 -17.32 16.89 -20.84
CA GLY A 412 -18.24 15.85 -21.32
C GLY A 412 -18.72 14.92 -20.20
N ASN A 413 -17.83 14.53 -19.30
CA ASN A 413 -18.18 13.74 -18.11
C ASN A 413 -19.12 14.50 -17.16
N CYS A 414 -18.90 15.80 -16.97
CA CYS A 414 -19.78 16.67 -16.19
C CYS A 414 -21.17 16.78 -16.83
N LEU A 415 -21.24 17.03 -18.14
CA LEU A 415 -22.50 17.12 -18.89
C LEU A 415 -23.29 15.81 -18.86
N LYS A 416 -22.62 14.65 -18.95
CA LYS A 416 -23.25 13.32 -18.80
C LYS A 416 -23.93 13.14 -17.44
N ILE A 417 -23.28 13.62 -16.36
CA ILE A 417 -23.82 13.52 -15.00
C ILE A 417 -24.95 14.52 -14.79
N LEU A 418 -24.83 15.75 -15.31
CA LEU A 418 -25.89 16.75 -15.26
C LEU A 418 -27.14 16.29 -16.01
N ARG A 419 -26.97 15.66 -17.18
CA ARG A 419 -28.05 15.00 -17.92
C ARG A 419 -28.76 13.93 -17.08
N ALA A 420 -28.00 13.12 -16.33
CA ALA A 420 -28.59 12.09 -15.48
C ALA A 420 -29.37 12.69 -14.31
N TYR A 421 -28.87 13.74 -13.66
CA TYR A 421 -29.58 14.39 -12.56
C TYR A 421 -30.85 15.09 -13.01
N ILE A 422 -30.79 15.89 -14.08
CA ILE A 422 -31.95 16.63 -14.58
C ILE A 422 -32.93 15.66 -15.26
N GLY A 423 -32.45 14.76 -16.12
CA GLY A 423 -33.31 13.84 -16.87
C GLY A 423 -34.01 12.79 -15.99
N ASN A 424 -33.43 12.39 -14.85
CA ASN A 424 -34.14 11.51 -13.91
C ASN A 424 -35.29 12.23 -13.19
N VAL A 425 -35.13 13.53 -12.91
CA VAL A 425 -36.18 14.37 -12.31
C VAL A 425 -37.29 14.66 -13.32
N THR A 426 -36.95 15.00 -14.58
CA THR A 426 -37.98 15.24 -15.61
C THR A 426 -38.82 13.99 -15.90
N LYS A 427 -38.21 12.79 -15.86
CA LYS A 427 -38.91 11.52 -16.14
C LYS A 427 -39.74 11.01 -14.98
N ASN A 428 -39.27 11.22 -13.75
CA ASN A 428 -39.92 10.73 -12.53
C ASN A 428 -40.00 11.87 -11.50
N PRO A 429 -40.91 12.84 -11.68
CA PRO A 429 -40.97 14.05 -10.85
C PRO A 429 -41.41 13.78 -9.40
N ASP A 430 -42.17 12.71 -9.19
CA ASP A 430 -42.75 12.35 -7.88
C ASP A 430 -41.81 11.49 -7.02
N GLU A 431 -40.68 11.02 -7.57
CA GLU A 431 -39.78 10.13 -6.83
C GLU A 431 -38.79 10.94 -5.99
N PRO A 432 -38.85 10.85 -4.64
CA PRO A 432 -38.06 11.70 -3.73
C PRO A 432 -36.55 11.44 -3.85
N LYS A 433 -36.17 10.26 -4.34
CA LYS A 433 -34.77 9.88 -4.57
C LYS A 433 -34.07 10.75 -5.63
N TYR A 434 -34.79 11.22 -6.65
CA TYR A 434 -34.20 12.05 -7.71
C TYR A 434 -34.24 13.54 -7.39
N ARG A 435 -35.09 13.95 -6.45
CA ARG A 435 -35.16 15.32 -5.93
C ARG A 435 -33.98 15.68 -5.02
N ARG A 436 -33.17 14.70 -4.59
CA ARG A 436 -32.00 14.91 -3.71
C ARG A 436 -30.70 14.43 -4.37
N ILE A 437 -29.73 15.34 -4.49
CA ILE A 437 -28.38 15.07 -4.97
C ILE A 437 -27.42 15.10 -3.78
N ASN A 438 -26.79 13.97 -3.48
CA ASN A 438 -25.76 13.90 -2.45
C ASN A 438 -24.45 14.56 -2.94
N THR A 439 -24.04 15.66 -2.30
CA THR A 439 -22.81 16.40 -2.67
C THR A 439 -21.54 15.69 -2.23
N GLU A 440 -21.67 14.69 -1.35
CA GLU A 440 -20.54 13.92 -0.84
C GLU A 440 -20.09 12.80 -1.79
N ASN A 441 -20.96 12.40 -2.70
CA ASN A 441 -20.68 11.34 -3.66
C ASN A 441 -19.43 11.66 -4.49
N LYS A 442 -18.55 10.67 -4.66
CA LYS A 442 -17.33 10.77 -5.46
C LYS A 442 -17.59 11.35 -6.84
N ALA A 443 -18.68 10.93 -7.51
CA ALA A 443 -19.05 11.45 -8.82
C ALA A 443 -19.33 12.96 -8.80
N TYR A 444 -20.05 13.46 -7.79
CA TYR A 444 -20.31 14.88 -7.63
C TYR A 444 -19.03 15.66 -7.26
N LYS A 445 -18.26 15.20 -6.26
CA LYS A 445 -17.03 15.88 -5.80
C LYS A 445 -15.98 16.05 -6.89
N THR A 446 -15.81 15.03 -7.74
CA THR A 446 -14.75 15.00 -8.75
C THR A 446 -15.18 15.58 -10.09
N LYS A 447 -16.44 15.38 -10.49
CA LYS A 447 -16.89 15.69 -11.85
C LYS A 447 -17.92 16.82 -11.95
N VAL A 448 -18.50 17.30 -10.85
CA VAL A 448 -19.53 18.35 -10.86
C VAL A 448 -19.13 19.56 -10.00
N LYS A 449 -18.65 19.32 -8.78
CA LYS A 449 -18.22 20.36 -7.82
C LYS A 449 -17.10 21.30 -8.35
N PRO A 450 -16.08 20.83 -9.10
CA PRO A 450 -15.02 21.71 -9.60
C PRO A 450 -15.50 22.69 -10.68
N PHE A 451 -16.62 22.40 -11.33
CA PHE A 451 -17.14 23.20 -12.44
C PHE A 451 -18.13 24.26 -11.93
N LEU A 452 -17.69 25.52 -11.92
CA LEU A 452 -18.51 26.66 -11.49
C LEU A 452 -19.82 26.79 -12.30
N GLY A 453 -19.78 26.44 -13.58
CA GLY A 453 -20.96 26.41 -14.45
C GLY A 453 -21.99 25.36 -14.05
N ALA A 454 -21.54 24.19 -13.61
CA ALA A 454 -22.42 23.09 -13.20
C ALA A 454 -23.19 23.39 -11.92
N LYS A 455 -22.53 23.97 -10.91
CA LYS A 455 -23.19 24.42 -9.68
C LYS A 455 -24.21 25.53 -9.94
N SER A 456 -23.87 26.48 -10.82
CA SER A 456 -24.76 27.59 -11.18
C SER A 456 -25.99 27.10 -11.94
N LEU A 457 -25.80 26.11 -12.83
CA LEU A 457 -26.89 25.46 -13.56
C LEU A 457 -27.86 24.73 -12.61
N LEU A 458 -27.35 23.95 -11.65
CA LEU A 458 -28.21 23.25 -10.68
C LEU A 458 -29.01 24.22 -9.80
N LEU A 459 -28.41 25.34 -9.39
CA LEU A 459 -29.10 26.41 -8.67
C LEU A 459 -30.20 27.07 -9.53
N CYS A 460 -29.96 27.29 -10.82
CA CYS A 460 -30.98 27.84 -11.74
C CYS A 460 -32.18 26.92 -11.93
N VAL A 461 -31.94 25.61 -11.89
CA VAL A 461 -32.96 24.57 -12.06
C VAL A 461 -33.80 24.36 -10.79
N GLY A 462 -33.37 24.94 -9.65
CA GLY A 462 -34.09 24.88 -8.39
C GLY A 462 -33.48 23.94 -7.35
N PHE A 463 -32.28 23.40 -7.59
CA PHE A 463 -31.55 22.64 -6.56
C PHE A 463 -30.87 23.60 -5.58
N VAL A 464 -31.31 23.57 -4.32
CA VAL A 464 -30.79 24.41 -3.25
C VAL A 464 -29.93 23.55 -2.31
N PRO A 465 -28.74 24.00 -1.89
CA PRO A 465 -27.96 23.29 -0.89
C PRO A 465 -28.68 23.24 0.46
N THR A 466 -28.75 22.05 1.06
CA THR A 466 -29.26 21.86 2.42
C THR A 466 -28.40 22.65 3.43
N LYS A 467 -28.97 23.01 4.59
CA LYS A 467 -28.29 23.80 5.65
C LYS A 467 -26.93 23.21 6.07
N ASP A 468 -26.79 21.89 6.01
CA ASP A 468 -25.56 21.16 6.36
C ASP A 468 -24.55 21.07 5.20
N GLY A 469 -24.93 21.49 3.99
CA GLY A 469 -24.08 21.43 2.79
C GLY A 469 -23.79 20.03 2.22
N THR A 470 -24.33 18.98 2.86
CA THR A 470 -24.15 17.56 2.54
C THR A 470 -24.98 17.07 1.35
N ALA A 471 -26.05 17.79 1.01
CA ALA A 471 -26.90 17.50 -0.15
C ALA A 471 -27.40 18.79 -0.82
N MET A 472 -27.88 18.65 -2.06
CA MET A 472 -28.71 19.65 -2.73
C MET A 472 -30.07 19.04 -3.00
N GLU A 473 -31.13 19.76 -2.64
CA GLU A 473 -32.51 19.32 -2.76
C GLU A 473 -33.27 20.25 -3.70
N LEU A 474 -34.13 19.66 -4.54
CA LEU A 474 -34.98 20.39 -5.45
C LEU A 474 -36.12 21.04 -4.67
N ALA A 475 -36.21 22.36 -4.73
CA ALA A 475 -37.26 23.12 -4.07
C ALA A 475 -38.66 22.64 -4.49
N GLU A 476 -39.62 22.70 -3.56
CA GLU A 476 -41.00 22.22 -3.80
C GLU A 476 -41.73 23.06 -4.87
N ASP A 477 -41.30 24.30 -5.06
CA ASP A 477 -41.79 25.26 -6.06
C ASP A 477 -40.98 25.24 -7.38
N ALA A 478 -40.14 24.23 -7.60
CA ALA A 478 -39.33 24.15 -8.81
C ALA A 478 -40.19 24.07 -10.08
N ASP A 479 -39.89 24.95 -11.04
CA ASP A 479 -40.59 25.03 -12.32
C ASP A 479 -40.17 23.88 -13.26
N MET A 480 -41.13 23.01 -13.55
CA MET A 480 -40.94 21.84 -14.42
C MET A 480 -40.61 22.22 -15.87
N GLU A 481 -41.02 23.40 -16.34
CA GLU A 481 -40.69 23.87 -17.68
C GLU A 481 -39.21 24.30 -17.75
N VAL A 482 -38.69 24.90 -16.69
CA VAL A 482 -37.26 25.26 -16.59
C VAL A 482 -36.39 24.01 -16.54
N LEU A 483 -36.84 22.96 -15.84
CA LEU A 483 -36.19 21.63 -15.83
C LEU A 483 -36.12 21.02 -17.23
N ARG A 484 -37.23 21.07 -17.99
CA ARG A 484 -37.31 20.56 -19.36
C ARG A 484 -36.41 21.33 -20.32
N MET A 485 -36.40 22.66 -20.22
CA MET A 485 -35.50 23.52 -20.98
C MET A 485 -34.03 23.25 -20.65
N ALA A 486 -33.70 23.02 -19.37
CA ALA A 486 -32.34 22.67 -18.95
C ALA A 486 -31.91 21.30 -19.49
N GLU A 487 -32.80 20.32 -19.50
CA GLU A 487 -32.54 18.99 -20.05
C GLU A 487 -32.20 19.06 -21.54
N GLU A 488 -33.01 19.78 -22.33
CA GLU A 488 -32.79 19.94 -23.77
C GLU A 488 -31.44 20.61 -24.06
N LYS A 489 -31.12 21.69 -23.34
CA LYS A 489 -29.85 22.42 -23.49
C LYS A 489 -28.63 21.60 -23.09
N VAL A 490 -28.71 20.85 -22.00
CA VAL A 490 -27.63 19.95 -21.56
C VAL A 490 -27.45 18.79 -22.53
N ASN A 491 -28.54 18.23 -23.07
CA ASN A 491 -28.49 17.17 -24.08
C ASN A 491 -27.85 17.68 -25.38
N ALA A 492 -28.28 18.84 -25.90
CA ALA A 492 -27.71 19.45 -27.09
C ALA A 492 -26.21 19.77 -26.91
N ALA A 493 -25.81 20.29 -25.76
CA ALA A 493 -24.41 20.56 -25.45
C ALA A 493 -23.57 19.27 -25.32
N TYR A 494 -24.12 18.21 -24.74
CA TYR A 494 -23.46 16.91 -24.66
C TYR A 494 -23.27 16.28 -26.04
N GLU A 495 -24.29 16.31 -26.90
CA GLU A 495 -24.19 15.81 -28.28
C GLU A 495 -23.18 16.61 -29.11
N LYS A 496 -23.14 17.94 -28.95
CA LYS A 496 -22.15 18.82 -29.58
C LYS A 496 -20.73 18.58 -29.06
N TYR A 497 -20.57 18.14 -27.81
CA TYR A 497 -19.27 17.83 -27.23
C TYR A 497 -18.73 16.46 -27.68
N MET A 498 -19.62 15.52 -27.99
CA MET A 498 -19.26 14.16 -28.43
C MET A 498 -19.04 14.04 -29.94
N LYS A 499 -19.48 15.04 -30.72
CA LYS A 499 -19.13 15.24 -32.13
C LYS A 499 -17.84 16.05 -32.24
#